data_AF-A0A845QD09-F1
#
_entry.id   AF-A0A845QD09-F1
#
_cell.length_a   1.000
_cell.length_b   1.000
_cell.length_c   1.000
_cell.angle_alpha   90.00
_cell.angle_beta   90.00
_cell.angle_gamma   90.00
#
_symmetry.space_group_name_H-M   'P 1'
#
loop_
_entity.id
_entity.type
_entity.pdbx_description
1 polymer ?
#
loop_
_entity_poly.entity_id
_entity_poly.type
_entity_poly.pdbx_seq_one_letter_code
_entity_poly.pdbx_strand_id
1 'polypeptide(L)'
;MTVLAVGLGVALAALPARAERVPAHLAGLAGQVYDASGDTLKAARKAASPEKQAIFDKAMNAFKRAQVGSWGGKPVDLSKPVAEVARLMKLTPGDETTFDIISELTKVTGDPLVEMVKSHMGEDASRDAVLAAAAAVEQLKAAGGLETGHEIALEDGDMVRIDWSPQTAELVLQALRESDGDDAYEFSLPGKTEVVRDAETGAPTLMAAPDESAVPRAFTAREIRDRIASIFGLWENEKFRMKITGGSADDGRVRRSPAMIEADMTRVREELDELGSAKEFVWEHPETAEIIRQERFRRLDEPWEYKGERQIVPDGDARKVALERELKTLEDEMTGKNLPTSERLDPVAFNAVKASGQARRLTIDFTEKDGPCSYVFTDAYFDGRRVVARGTHKEPCSMNKSLPPAISNELIASWSPPRWLLLRASYDADGALALDGALWGMYVAYDPTAMSVNRIFDPHASDALSFRDGGGGELVALGAAETAWP
;
A
#
# COMPACT_ATOMS: atom_id res chain seq x y z
N MET A 1 32.02 -26.05 53.58
CA MET A 1 30.67 -25.48 53.41
C MET A 1 30.57 -24.97 51.99
N THR A 2 29.71 -25.63 51.23
CA THR A 2 29.47 -25.45 49.81
C THR A 2 28.45 -24.34 49.63
N VAL A 3 28.75 -23.33 48.81
CA VAL A 3 27.72 -22.47 48.21
C VAL A 3 28.08 -22.30 46.74
N LEU A 4 27.31 -23.00 45.89
CA LEU A 4 27.26 -22.77 44.46
C LEU A 4 26.70 -21.36 44.20
N ALA A 5 27.45 -20.53 43.49
CA ALA A 5 26.89 -19.37 42.80
C ALA A 5 26.29 -19.86 41.47
N VAL A 6 24.97 -20.00 41.44
CA VAL A 6 24.21 -20.18 40.20
C VAL A 6 24.24 -18.87 39.45
N GLY A 7 25.15 -18.76 38.48
CA GLY A 7 25.10 -17.72 37.46
C GLY A 7 23.94 -17.99 36.52
N LEU A 8 22.78 -17.40 36.83
CA LEU A 8 21.64 -17.35 35.91
C LEU A 8 22.02 -16.34 34.80
N GLY A 9 22.69 -16.84 33.76
CA GLY A 9 22.88 -16.09 32.53
C GLY A 9 21.54 -15.91 31.84
N VAL A 10 20.96 -14.72 31.95
CA VAL A 10 19.82 -14.29 31.15
C VAL A 10 20.28 -14.27 29.70
N ALA A 11 19.97 -15.32 28.96
CA ALA A 11 20.01 -15.30 27.51
C ALA A 11 18.92 -14.33 27.05
N LEU A 12 19.31 -13.09 26.76
CA LEU A 12 18.50 -12.13 26.02
C LEU A 12 18.28 -12.69 24.61
N ALA A 13 17.20 -13.47 24.46
CA ALA A 13 16.70 -13.89 23.17
C ALA A 13 16.17 -12.66 22.42
N ALA A 14 17.01 -12.05 21.57
CA ALA A 14 16.65 -10.97 20.66
C ALA A 14 15.79 -11.46 19.47
N LEU A 15 14.82 -12.34 19.72
CA LEU A 15 14.27 -13.26 18.71
C LEU A 15 12.76 -13.15 18.35
N PRO A 16 11.87 -12.39 19.04
CA PRO A 16 10.49 -12.16 18.54
C PRO A 16 10.27 -10.83 17.81
N ALA A 17 11.17 -9.85 17.96
CA ALA A 17 10.91 -8.45 17.60
C ALA A 17 10.78 -8.14 16.09
N ARG A 18 11.06 -9.10 15.19
CA ARG A 18 11.00 -8.87 13.73
C ARG A 18 9.63 -9.22 13.13
N ALA A 19 8.98 -10.30 13.59
CA ALA A 19 7.63 -10.66 13.14
C ALA A 19 6.56 -9.70 13.70
N GLU A 20 6.76 -9.18 14.92
CA GLU A 20 5.84 -8.22 15.56
C GLU A 20 5.73 -6.87 14.81
N ARG A 21 6.65 -6.58 13.89
CA ARG A 21 6.62 -5.37 13.05
C ARG A 21 5.94 -5.59 11.69
N VAL A 22 5.78 -6.84 11.27
CA VAL A 22 5.08 -7.19 10.02
C VAL A 22 3.59 -7.25 10.32
N PRO A 23 2.72 -6.65 9.47
CA PRO A 23 1.29 -6.82 9.60
C PRO A 23 0.91 -8.30 9.67
N ALA A 24 0.12 -8.68 10.67
CA ALA A 24 -0.15 -10.09 10.99
C ALA A 24 -0.73 -10.88 9.81
N HIS A 25 -1.52 -10.24 8.95
CA HIS A 25 -2.05 -10.88 7.74
C HIS A 25 -0.95 -11.13 6.70
N LEU A 26 -0.09 -10.15 6.42
CA LEU A 26 1.04 -10.33 5.50
C LEU A 26 2.02 -11.39 6.00
N ALA A 27 2.29 -11.40 7.30
CA ALA A 27 3.12 -12.41 7.96
C ALA A 27 2.55 -13.83 7.74
N GLY A 28 1.23 -14.00 7.93
CA GLY A 28 0.53 -15.26 7.70
C GLY A 28 0.55 -15.71 6.24
N LEU A 29 0.23 -14.82 5.30
CA LEU A 29 0.22 -15.13 3.86
C LEU A 29 1.63 -15.49 3.37
N ALA A 30 2.65 -14.72 3.75
CA ALA A 30 4.03 -14.98 3.34
C ALA A 30 4.59 -16.28 3.94
N GLY A 31 4.27 -16.58 5.21
CA GLY A 31 4.64 -17.84 5.84
C GLY A 31 4.07 -19.06 5.11
N GLN A 32 2.77 -19.02 4.76
CA GLN A 32 2.10 -20.10 4.02
C GLN A 32 2.76 -20.35 2.66
N VAL A 33 3.05 -19.30 1.89
CA VAL A 33 3.74 -19.45 0.59
C VAL A 33 5.15 -20.01 0.78
N TYR A 34 5.91 -19.51 1.76
CA TYR A 34 7.27 -19.97 2.02
C TYR A 34 7.32 -21.46 2.38
N ASP A 35 6.47 -21.92 3.29
CA ASP A 35 6.44 -23.29 3.77
C ASP A 35 5.96 -24.27 2.66
N ALA A 36 4.95 -23.88 1.89
CA ALA A 36 4.40 -24.70 0.81
C ALA A 36 5.30 -24.75 -0.44
N SER A 37 6.24 -23.81 -0.61
CA SER A 37 7.09 -23.71 -1.81
C SER A 37 8.26 -24.70 -1.86
N GLY A 38 8.44 -25.56 -0.85
CA GLY A 38 9.65 -26.36 -0.67
C GLY A 38 10.09 -27.17 -1.90
N ASP A 39 9.16 -27.84 -2.59
CA ASP A 39 9.50 -28.65 -3.77
C ASP A 39 9.66 -27.80 -5.04
N THR A 40 8.81 -26.77 -5.20
CA THR A 40 8.93 -25.79 -6.30
C THR A 40 10.28 -25.07 -6.27
N LEU A 41 10.74 -24.66 -5.09
CA LEU A 41 12.04 -24.03 -4.89
C LEU A 41 13.20 -24.96 -5.23
N LYS A 42 13.14 -26.23 -4.80
CA LYS A 42 14.18 -27.23 -5.14
C LYS A 42 14.27 -27.45 -6.65
N ALA A 43 13.13 -27.56 -7.32
CA ALA A 43 13.06 -27.76 -8.76
C ALA A 43 13.62 -26.54 -9.51
N ALA A 44 13.18 -25.33 -9.16
CA ALA A 44 13.64 -24.09 -9.78
C ALA A 44 15.14 -23.85 -9.57
N ARG A 45 15.65 -24.08 -8.34
CA ARG A 45 17.09 -23.99 -8.04
C ARG A 45 17.90 -24.97 -8.87
N LYS A 46 17.46 -26.22 -9.01
CA LYS A 46 18.16 -27.25 -9.79
C LYS A 46 18.25 -26.90 -11.29
N ALA A 47 17.24 -26.21 -11.82
CA ALA A 47 17.21 -25.76 -13.21
C ALA A 47 18.04 -24.48 -13.46
N ALA A 48 18.41 -23.75 -12.41
CA ALA A 48 19.11 -22.48 -12.52
C ALA A 48 20.62 -22.62 -12.80
N SER A 49 21.23 -21.58 -13.39
CA SER A 49 22.69 -21.49 -13.56
C SER A 49 23.44 -21.44 -12.21
N PRO A 50 24.74 -21.76 -12.15
CA PRO A 50 25.49 -21.73 -10.89
C PRO A 50 25.44 -20.38 -10.16
N GLU A 51 25.47 -19.28 -10.91
CA GLU A 51 25.36 -17.93 -10.36
C GLU A 51 23.97 -17.69 -9.75
N LYS A 52 22.90 -18.10 -10.45
CA LYS A 52 21.54 -17.99 -9.93
C LYS A 52 21.30 -18.93 -8.75
N GLN A 53 21.89 -20.14 -8.74
CA GLN A 53 21.84 -21.04 -7.59
C GLN A 53 22.41 -20.39 -6.31
N ALA A 54 23.50 -19.64 -6.43
CA ALA A 54 24.05 -18.89 -5.30
C ALA A 54 23.08 -17.80 -4.80
N ILE A 55 22.31 -17.18 -5.70
CA ILE A 55 21.26 -16.22 -5.33
C ILE A 55 20.09 -16.91 -4.63
N PHE A 56 19.65 -18.09 -5.10
CA PHE A 56 18.67 -18.91 -4.37
C PHE A 56 19.17 -19.17 -2.94
N ASP A 57 20.43 -19.57 -2.77
CA ASP A 57 20.99 -19.86 -1.44
C ASP A 57 21.08 -18.62 -0.54
N LYS A 58 21.47 -17.46 -1.09
CA LYS A 58 21.44 -16.17 -0.38
C LYS A 58 20.02 -15.79 0.03
N ALA A 59 19.06 -15.88 -0.88
CA ALA A 59 17.66 -15.57 -0.63
C ALA A 59 17.05 -16.45 0.46
N MET A 60 17.30 -17.76 0.42
CA MET A 60 16.83 -18.69 1.46
C MET A 60 17.43 -18.38 2.83
N ASN A 61 18.71 -17.96 2.87
CA ASN A 61 19.34 -17.49 4.10
C ASN A 61 18.75 -16.17 4.60
N ALA A 62 18.42 -15.23 3.70
CA ALA A 62 17.72 -14.00 4.06
C ALA A 62 16.33 -14.30 4.67
N PHE A 63 15.52 -15.15 4.03
CA PHE A 63 14.23 -15.57 4.59
C PHE A 63 14.37 -16.27 5.95
N LYS A 64 15.37 -17.15 6.11
CA LYS A 64 15.64 -17.80 7.39
C LYS A 64 16.01 -16.81 8.50
N ARG A 65 16.80 -15.77 8.19
CA ARG A 65 17.18 -14.71 9.14
C ARG A 65 16.07 -13.72 9.44
N ALA A 66 15.18 -13.49 8.47
CA ALA A 66 13.92 -12.80 8.69
C ALA A 66 12.90 -13.67 9.44
N GLN A 67 13.19 -14.96 9.60
CA GLN A 67 12.36 -15.96 10.28
C GLN A 67 10.99 -16.17 9.61
N VAL A 68 10.93 -16.10 8.27
CA VAL A 68 9.68 -16.22 7.51
C VAL A 68 8.90 -17.48 7.86
N GLY A 69 9.57 -18.65 7.93
CA GLY A 69 8.92 -19.92 8.29
C GLY A 69 8.47 -20.04 9.76
N SER A 70 8.69 -19.01 10.59
CA SER A 70 8.10 -18.93 11.93
C SER A 70 7.22 -17.68 12.10
N TRP A 71 6.87 -17.00 11.01
CA TRP A 71 5.87 -15.94 11.05
C TRP A 71 4.53 -16.56 11.37
N GLY A 72 4.13 -16.45 12.64
CA GLY A 72 2.78 -16.73 13.06
C GLY A 72 1.85 -15.63 12.56
N GLY A 73 0.82 -15.99 11.80
CA GLY A 73 -0.24 -15.09 11.39
C GLY A 73 -1.59 -15.74 11.63
N LYS A 74 -2.55 -14.97 12.18
CA LYS A 74 -3.94 -15.43 12.20
C LYS A 74 -4.48 -15.37 10.77
N PRO A 75 -5.23 -16.39 10.31
CA PRO A 75 -5.97 -16.28 9.07
C PRO A 75 -6.75 -14.96 9.05
N VAL A 76 -6.79 -14.29 7.90
CA VAL A 76 -7.62 -13.09 7.76
C VAL A 76 -9.07 -13.52 7.83
N ASP A 77 -9.75 -13.20 8.92
CA ASP A 77 -11.17 -13.52 9.08
C ASP A 77 -12.01 -12.65 8.15
N LEU A 78 -12.63 -13.29 7.17
CA LEU A 78 -13.52 -12.67 6.18
C LEU A 78 -15.00 -12.91 6.50
N SER A 79 -15.33 -13.44 7.69
CA SER A 79 -16.73 -13.75 8.06
C SER A 79 -17.66 -12.55 7.95
N LYS A 80 -17.22 -11.37 8.40
CA LYS A 80 -18.02 -10.13 8.32
C LYS A 80 -18.25 -9.66 6.87
N PRO A 81 -17.21 -9.45 6.04
CA PRO A 81 -17.42 -9.01 4.66
C PRO A 81 -18.16 -10.07 3.82
N VAL A 82 -17.91 -11.36 4.04
CA VAL A 82 -18.68 -12.43 3.37
C VAL A 82 -20.16 -12.42 3.79
N ALA A 83 -20.47 -12.20 5.08
CA ALA A 83 -21.84 -12.07 5.53
C ALA A 83 -22.57 -10.86 4.92
N GLU A 84 -21.86 -9.74 4.70
CA GLU A 84 -22.44 -8.57 4.04
C GLU A 84 -22.74 -8.82 2.56
N VAL A 85 -21.82 -9.47 1.83
CA VAL A 85 -22.07 -9.90 0.44
C VAL A 85 -23.27 -10.86 0.39
N ALA A 86 -23.30 -11.87 1.26
CA ALA A 86 -24.41 -12.81 1.34
C ALA A 86 -25.74 -12.09 1.59
N ARG A 87 -25.77 -11.14 2.53
CA ARG A 87 -26.96 -10.33 2.84
C ARG A 87 -27.45 -9.53 1.62
N LEU A 88 -26.54 -8.87 0.90
CA LEU A 88 -26.88 -8.08 -0.29
C LEU A 88 -27.40 -8.95 -1.43
N MET A 89 -26.83 -10.15 -1.59
CA MET A 89 -27.25 -11.14 -2.58
C MET A 89 -28.45 -11.98 -2.15
N LYS A 90 -28.99 -11.77 -0.93
CA LYS A 90 -30.07 -12.57 -0.32
C LYS A 90 -29.73 -14.08 -0.22
N LEU A 91 -28.46 -14.39 -0.06
CA LEU A 91 -27.94 -15.73 0.20
C LEU A 91 -27.97 -16.05 1.70
N THR A 92 -27.92 -17.34 2.07
CA THR A 92 -27.94 -17.75 3.48
C THR A 92 -26.52 -17.74 4.04
N PRO A 93 -26.19 -16.86 5.01
CA PRO A 93 -24.84 -16.80 5.54
C PRO A 93 -24.41 -18.13 6.17
N GLY A 94 -23.19 -18.57 5.85
CA GLY A 94 -22.57 -19.76 6.46
C GLY A 94 -22.89 -21.10 5.78
N ASP A 95 -23.82 -21.16 4.83
CA ASP A 95 -24.06 -22.38 4.05
C ASP A 95 -22.94 -22.60 3.00
N GLU A 96 -22.71 -23.86 2.60
CA GLU A 96 -21.66 -24.27 1.66
C GLU A 96 -21.78 -23.54 0.32
N THR A 97 -22.99 -23.57 -0.26
CA THR A 97 -23.32 -22.97 -1.55
C THR A 97 -23.07 -21.46 -1.60
N THR A 98 -23.39 -20.70 -0.55
CA THR A 98 -23.16 -19.24 -0.49
C THR A 98 -21.68 -18.94 -0.51
N PHE A 99 -20.88 -19.73 0.19
CA PHE A 99 -19.43 -19.56 0.15
C PHE A 99 -18.88 -19.87 -1.23
N ASP A 100 -19.32 -20.94 -1.88
CA ASP A 100 -18.86 -21.30 -3.23
C ASP A 100 -19.19 -20.20 -4.23
N ILE A 101 -20.41 -19.65 -4.17
CA ILE A 101 -20.83 -18.51 -5.00
C ILE A 101 -19.93 -17.30 -4.73
N ILE A 102 -19.71 -16.93 -3.47
CA ILE A 102 -18.91 -15.75 -3.12
C ILE A 102 -17.44 -15.96 -3.51
N SER A 103 -16.89 -17.15 -3.30
CA SER A 103 -15.53 -17.50 -3.70
C SER A 103 -15.35 -17.39 -5.22
N GLU A 104 -16.29 -17.90 -6.02
CA GLU A 104 -16.26 -17.74 -7.47
C GLU A 104 -16.35 -16.27 -7.91
N LEU A 105 -17.22 -15.49 -7.28
CA LEU A 105 -17.33 -14.05 -7.56
C LEU A 105 -16.03 -13.29 -7.24
N THR A 106 -15.24 -13.75 -6.25
CA THR A 106 -13.94 -13.13 -5.95
C THR A 106 -12.89 -13.33 -7.05
N LYS A 107 -13.11 -14.26 -7.99
CA LYS A 107 -12.18 -14.56 -9.10
C LYS A 107 -12.41 -13.70 -10.35
N VAL A 108 -13.48 -12.91 -10.39
CA VAL A 108 -13.93 -12.19 -11.60
C VAL A 108 -14.13 -10.71 -11.29
N THR A 109 -13.62 -9.79 -12.11
CA THR A 109 -13.72 -8.33 -11.87
C THR A 109 -14.57 -7.62 -12.93
N GLY A 110 -14.93 -6.35 -12.69
CA GLY A 110 -15.53 -5.46 -13.69
C GLY A 110 -16.93 -5.87 -14.16
N ASP A 111 -17.23 -5.65 -15.44
CA ASP A 111 -18.55 -5.97 -16.02
C ASP A 111 -18.92 -7.47 -15.91
N PRO A 112 -17.98 -8.42 -16.14
CA PRO A 112 -18.24 -9.84 -15.88
C PRO A 112 -18.70 -10.15 -14.45
N LEU A 113 -18.17 -9.43 -13.44
CA LEU A 113 -18.62 -9.58 -12.05
C LEU A 113 -20.09 -9.12 -11.90
N VAL A 114 -20.42 -7.96 -12.44
CA VAL A 114 -21.78 -7.40 -12.35
C VAL A 114 -22.80 -8.34 -12.99
N GLU A 115 -22.47 -8.91 -14.15
CA GLU A 115 -23.34 -9.89 -14.83
C GLU A 115 -23.47 -11.20 -14.03
N MET A 116 -22.38 -11.67 -13.40
CA MET A 116 -22.42 -12.86 -12.56
C MET A 116 -23.25 -12.63 -11.29
N VAL A 117 -23.09 -11.49 -10.62
CA VAL A 117 -23.93 -11.09 -9.47
C VAL A 117 -25.39 -11.02 -9.88
N LYS A 118 -25.71 -10.40 -11.03
CA LYS A 118 -27.07 -10.33 -11.57
C LYS A 118 -27.65 -11.72 -11.81
N SER A 119 -26.87 -12.63 -12.39
CA SER A 119 -27.29 -14.01 -12.63
C SER A 119 -27.64 -14.74 -11.34
N HIS A 120 -26.88 -14.53 -10.26
CA HIS A 120 -27.17 -15.13 -8.96
C HIS A 120 -28.35 -14.47 -8.22
N MET A 121 -28.56 -13.17 -8.38
CA MET A 121 -29.66 -12.44 -7.72
C MET A 121 -31.02 -12.59 -8.44
N GLY A 122 -31.00 -13.02 -9.72
CA GLY A 122 -32.19 -13.20 -10.55
C GLY A 122 -32.60 -11.95 -11.34
N GLU A 123 -33.44 -12.14 -12.36
CA GLU A 123 -33.85 -11.08 -13.31
C GLU A 123 -34.65 -9.93 -12.66
N ASP A 124 -35.32 -10.20 -11.54
CA ASP A 124 -36.13 -9.23 -10.80
C ASP A 124 -35.31 -8.32 -9.87
N ALA A 125 -34.00 -8.55 -9.75
CA ALA A 125 -33.13 -7.72 -8.92
C ALA A 125 -33.00 -6.30 -9.52
N SER A 126 -33.19 -5.26 -8.70
CA SER A 126 -32.97 -3.89 -9.15
C SER A 126 -31.50 -3.68 -9.48
N ARG A 127 -31.23 -2.83 -10.49
CA ARG A 127 -29.87 -2.49 -10.90
C ARG A 127 -29.02 -1.98 -9.73
N ASP A 128 -29.60 -1.16 -8.85
CA ASP A 128 -28.90 -0.63 -7.67
C ASP A 128 -28.51 -1.72 -6.68
N ALA A 129 -29.35 -2.75 -6.51
CA ALA A 129 -29.04 -3.88 -5.63
C ALA A 129 -27.91 -4.74 -6.20
N VAL A 130 -27.92 -5.01 -7.50
CA VAL A 130 -26.83 -5.73 -8.20
C VAL A 130 -25.51 -4.96 -8.07
N LEU A 131 -25.52 -3.64 -8.32
CA LEU A 131 -24.33 -2.81 -8.20
C LEU A 131 -23.80 -2.73 -6.76
N ALA A 132 -24.70 -2.67 -5.77
CA ALA A 132 -24.31 -2.69 -4.36
C ALA A 132 -23.66 -4.02 -3.97
N ALA A 133 -24.21 -5.15 -4.41
CA ALA A 133 -23.63 -6.48 -4.18
C ALA A 133 -22.27 -6.65 -4.88
N ALA A 134 -22.15 -6.24 -6.14
CA ALA A 134 -20.88 -6.28 -6.86
C ALA A 134 -19.82 -5.39 -6.19
N ALA A 135 -20.19 -4.20 -5.73
CA ALA A 135 -19.29 -3.33 -4.98
C ALA A 135 -18.86 -3.96 -3.64
N ALA A 136 -19.74 -4.67 -2.95
CA ALA A 136 -19.39 -5.39 -1.72
C ALA A 136 -18.44 -6.57 -1.99
N VAL A 137 -18.59 -7.27 -3.12
CA VAL A 137 -17.63 -8.29 -3.56
C VAL A 137 -16.26 -7.65 -3.85
N GLU A 138 -16.22 -6.51 -4.54
CA GLU A 138 -14.97 -5.79 -4.79
C GLU A 138 -14.32 -5.29 -3.49
N GLN A 139 -15.10 -4.86 -2.50
CA GLN A 139 -14.60 -4.51 -1.17
C GLN A 139 -14.07 -5.73 -0.41
N LEU A 140 -14.73 -6.89 -0.54
CA LEU A 140 -14.25 -8.16 0.01
C LEU A 140 -12.90 -8.53 -0.61
N LYS A 141 -12.76 -8.46 -1.94
CA LYS A 141 -11.47 -8.71 -2.62
C LYS A 141 -10.39 -7.75 -2.14
N ALA A 142 -10.72 -6.45 -2.10
CA ALA A 142 -9.81 -5.40 -1.65
C ALA A 142 -9.39 -5.55 -0.18
N ALA A 143 -10.05 -6.44 0.59
CA ALA A 143 -9.85 -6.67 2.01
C ALA A 143 -9.68 -5.35 2.77
N GLY A 144 -10.64 -4.45 2.58
CA GLY A 144 -10.51 -3.01 2.79
C GLY A 144 -9.67 -2.59 4.01
N GLY A 145 -8.61 -1.82 3.76
CA GLY A 145 -7.75 -1.22 4.79
C GLY A 145 -6.58 -2.07 5.25
N LEU A 146 -6.40 -3.28 4.71
CA LEU A 146 -5.22 -4.10 4.97
C LEU A 146 -4.00 -3.58 4.22
N GLU A 147 -2.83 -3.63 4.86
CA GLU A 147 -1.55 -3.29 4.23
C GLU A 147 -1.25 -4.27 3.08
N THR A 148 -0.87 -3.73 1.92
CA THR A 148 -0.60 -4.51 0.70
C THR A 148 0.88 -4.79 0.50
N GLY A 149 1.75 -4.31 1.37
CA GLY A 149 3.16 -4.65 1.32
C GLY A 149 3.92 -4.25 2.57
N HIS A 150 5.08 -4.87 2.77
CA HIS A 150 5.94 -4.61 3.90
C HIS A 150 7.40 -4.93 3.56
N GLU A 151 8.33 -4.16 4.12
CA GLU A 151 9.77 -4.31 3.88
C GLU A 151 10.51 -4.47 5.20
N ILE A 152 11.46 -5.41 5.23
CA ILE A 152 12.24 -5.76 6.40
C ILE A 152 13.71 -5.67 6.02
N ALA A 153 14.40 -4.65 6.53
CA ALA A 153 15.85 -4.56 6.42
C ALA A 153 16.54 -5.50 7.42
N LEU A 154 17.51 -6.27 6.94
CA LEU A 154 18.37 -7.15 7.73
C LEU A 154 19.71 -6.45 8.01
N GLU A 155 20.39 -6.86 9.08
CA GLU A 155 21.61 -6.21 9.59
C GLU A 155 22.80 -6.26 8.62
N ASP A 156 22.79 -7.16 7.65
CA ASP A 156 23.87 -7.36 6.69
C ASP A 156 23.63 -6.71 5.32
N GLY A 157 22.60 -5.85 5.23
CA GLY A 157 22.22 -5.14 4.02
C GLY A 157 21.25 -5.89 3.11
N ASP A 158 20.87 -7.14 3.45
CA ASP A 158 19.77 -7.82 2.77
C ASP A 158 18.41 -7.24 3.19
N MET A 159 17.42 -7.38 2.34
CA MET A 159 16.04 -6.98 2.61
C MET A 159 15.10 -8.12 2.23
N VAL A 160 14.07 -8.33 3.05
CA VAL A 160 12.94 -9.20 2.74
C VAL A 160 11.72 -8.32 2.54
N ARG A 161 11.00 -8.55 1.44
CA ARG A 161 9.85 -7.73 1.04
C ARG A 161 8.65 -8.62 0.73
N ILE A 162 7.48 -8.15 1.13
CA ILE A 162 6.19 -8.79 0.86
C ILE A 162 5.41 -7.80 0.02
N ASP A 163 4.91 -8.23 -1.13
CA ASP A 163 3.97 -7.48 -1.94
C ASP A 163 2.73 -8.33 -2.20
N TRP A 164 1.58 -7.83 -1.79
CA TRP A 164 0.29 -8.48 -1.97
C TRP A 164 -0.66 -7.56 -2.73
N SER A 165 -1.30 -8.10 -3.76
CA SER A 165 -2.36 -7.46 -4.51
C SER A 165 -3.67 -8.19 -4.20
N PRO A 166 -4.54 -7.64 -3.36
CA PRO A 166 -5.85 -8.24 -3.09
C PRO A 166 -6.72 -8.42 -4.35
N GLN A 167 -6.51 -7.56 -5.36
CA GLN A 167 -7.34 -7.53 -6.57
C GLN A 167 -6.92 -8.56 -7.62
N THR A 168 -5.62 -8.76 -7.80
CA THR A 168 -5.11 -9.82 -8.68
C THR A 168 -4.91 -11.14 -7.93
N ALA A 169 -5.12 -11.12 -6.61
CA ALA A 169 -4.80 -12.20 -5.69
C ALA A 169 -3.33 -12.62 -5.71
N GLU A 170 -2.43 -11.80 -6.26
CA GLU A 170 -1.01 -12.11 -6.35
C GLU A 170 -0.30 -11.75 -5.05
N LEU A 171 0.53 -12.66 -4.56
CA LEU A 171 1.47 -12.43 -3.48
C LEU A 171 2.87 -12.67 -4.01
N VAL A 172 3.82 -11.80 -3.69
CA VAL A 172 5.23 -11.99 -4.01
C VAL A 172 6.05 -11.79 -2.74
N LEU A 173 6.76 -12.85 -2.34
CA LEU A 173 7.75 -12.79 -1.29
C LEU A 173 9.13 -12.64 -1.94
N GLN A 174 9.86 -11.59 -1.59
CA GLN A 174 11.13 -11.25 -2.20
C GLN A 174 12.26 -11.19 -1.17
N ALA A 175 13.45 -11.59 -1.61
CA ALA A 175 14.70 -11.35 -0.90
C ALA A 175 15.67 -10.64 -1.86
N LEU A 176 16.28 -9.56 -1.40
CA LEU A 176 17.11 -8.73 -2.26
C LEU A 176 18.22 -8.04 -1.48
N ARG A 177 19.23 -7.59 -2.22
CA ARG A 177 20.27 -6.69 -1.73
C ARG A 177 20.41 -5.54 -2.70
N GLU A 178 20.25 -4.33 -2.19
CA GLU A 178 20.50 -3.11 -2.94
C GLU A 178 21.98 -2.75 -2.80
N SER A 179 22.69 -2.69 -3.92
CA SER A 179 24.08 -2.30 -3.99
C SER A 179 24.39 -1.74 -5.37
N ASP A 180 25.27 -0.76 -5.44
CA ASP A 180 25.80 -0.23 -6.71
C ASP A 180 26.86 -1.17 -7.32
N GLY A 181 27.28 -2.20 -6.56
CA GLY A 181 28.27 -3.20 -6.96
C GLY A 181 27.68 -4.49 -7.55
N ASP A 182 28.56 -5.46 -7.78
CA ASP A 182 28.20 -6.77 -8.33
C ASP A 182 27.58 -7.74 -7.29
N ASP A 183 27.44 -7.30 -6.04
CA ASP A 183 26.80 -8.07 -4.97
C ASP A 183 25.29 -7.86 -4.86
N ALA A 184 24.72 -6.94 -5.65
CA ALA A 184 23.28 -6.76 -5.77
C ALA A 184 22.62 -8.05 -6.30
N TYR A 185 21.46 -8.37 -5.74
CA TYR A 185 20.64 -9.48 -6.25
C TYR A 185 19.18 -9.27 -5.90
N GLU A 186 18.32 -9.97 -6.62
CA GLU A 186 16.90 -10.05 -6.32
C GLU A 186 16.41 -11.48 -6.52
N PHE A 187 15.59 -11.93 -5.61
CA PHE A 187 14.90 -13.20 -5.67
C PHE A 187 13.42 -12.98 -5.42
N SER A 188 12.57 -13.63 -6.22
CA SER A 188 11.11 -13.52 -6.13
C SER A 188 10.49 -14.91 -6.04
N LEU A 189 9.67 -15.10 -5.02
CA LEU A 189 8.83 -16.26 -4.78
C LEU A 189 7.36 -15.88 -5.00
N PRO A 190 6.76 -16.23 -6.14
CA PRO A 190 5.37 -15.93 -6.44
C PRO A 190 4.41 -16.87 -5.70
N GLY A 191 3.29 -16.30 -5.28
CA GLY A 191 2.17 -16.98 -4.63
C GLY A 191 0.84 -16.38 -5.06
N LYS A 192 -0.24 -17.09 -4.77
CA LYS A 192 -1.61 -16.65 -4.98
C LYS A 192 -2.39 -16.74 -3.69
N THR A 193 -3.25 -15.76 -3.44
CA THR A 193 -4.20 -15.76 -2.35
C THR A 193 -5.56 -16.28 -2.81
N GLU A 194 -6.29 -16.97 -1.95
CA GLU A 194 -7.64 -17.42 -2.23
C GLU A 194 -8.51 -17.29 -0.98
N VAL A 195 -9.78 -16.99 -1.19
CA VAL A 195 -10.80 -17.06 -0.14
C VAL A 195 -11.22 -18.51 0.01
N VAL A 196 -10.86 -19.13 1.13
CA VAL A 196 -11.12 -20.54 1.46
C VAL A 196 -11.85 -20.66 2.80
N ARG A 197 -12.41 -21.84 3.08
CA ARG A 197 -12.94 -22.15 4.41
C ARG A 197 -11.82 -22.65 5.29
N ASP A 198 -11.70 -22.07 6.47
CA ASP A 198 -10.84 -22.59 7.52
C ASP A 198 -11.30 -24.00 7.91
N ALA A 199 -10.37 -24.96 7.92
CA ALA A 199 -10.70 -26.38 8.09
C ALA A 199 -11.21 -26.71 9.52
N GLU A 200 -10.85 -25.91 10.53
CA GLU A 200 -11.23 -26.17 11.92
C GLU A 200 -12.53 -25.45 12.30
N THR A 201 -12.68 -24.19 11.88
CA THR A 201 -13.78 -23.31 12.26
C THR A 201 -14.87 -23.21 11.21
N GLY A 202 -14.59 -23.58 9.97
CA GLY A 202 -15.48 -23.38 8.82
C GLY A 202 -15.64 -21.91 8.40
N ALA A 203 -14.90 -21.00 9.04
CA ALA A 203 -14.99 -19.57 8.76
C ALA A 203 -14.36 -19.22 7.40
N PRO A 204 -14.91 -18.25 6.64
CA PRO A 204 -14.26 -17.72 5.46
C PRO A 204 -12.96 -17.03 5.83
N THR A 205 -11.85 -17.45 5.23
CA THR A 205 -10.52 -16.89 5.50
C THR A 205 -9.72 -16.68 4.22
N LEU A 206 -8.77 -15.75 4.27
CA LEU A 206 -7.78 -15.60 3.21
C LEU A 206 -6.57 -16.51 3.47
N MET A 207 -6.25 -17.36 2.50
CA MET A 207 -5.04 -18.19 2.51
C MET A 207 -4.17 -17.88 1.30
N ALA A 208 -2.91 -18.30 1.35
CA ALA A 208 -1.95 -18.18 0.26
C ALA A 208 -1.25 -19.50 -0.04
N ALA A 209 -0.99 -19.75 -1.32
CA ALA A 209 -0.23 -20.91 -1.80
C ALA A 209 0.78 -20.48 -2.88
N PRO A 210 1.80 -21.31 -3.18
CA PRO A 210 2.72 -21.03 -4.28
C PRO A 210 1.94 -20.97 -5.60
N ASP A 211 2.28 -20.03 -6.48
CA ASP A 211 1.64 -19.95 -7.79
C ASP A 211 2.23 -21.03 -8.71
N GLU A 212 1.49 -22.11 -8.94
CA GLU A 212 1.95 -23.21 -9.80
C GLU A 212 2.21 -22.77 -11.26
N SER A 213 1.60 -21.67 -11.69
CA SER A 213 1.82 -21.09 -13.03
C SER A 213 3.04 -20.18 -13.12
N ALA A 214 3.65 -19.82 -11.98
CA ALA A 214 4.80 -18.92 -11.92
C ALA A 214 6.00 -19.57 -11.20
N VAL A 215 7.14 -19.61 -11.89
CA VAL A 215 8.37 -20.20 -11.34
C VAL A 215 9.11 -19.16 -10.48
N PRO A 216 9.71 -19.54 -9.33
CA PRO A 216 10.60 -18.66 -8.57
C PRO A 216 11.77 -18.17 -9.41
N ARG A 217 12.12 -16.87 -9.29
CA ARG A 217 13.13 -16.22 -10.14
C ARG A 217 14.26 -15.62 -9.32
N ALA A 218 15.47 -15.76 -9.84
CA ALA A 218 16.68 -15.13 -9.32
C ALA A 218 17.29 -14.21 -10.38
N PHE A 219 17.66 -13.01 -9.95
CA PHE A 219 18.23 -11.95 -10.77
C PHE A 219 19.59 -11.52 -10.23
N THR A 220 20.57 -11.55 -11.11
CA THR A 220 21.95 -11.10 -10.87
C THR A 220 22.03 -9.58 -10.85
N ALA A 221 23.12 -9.02 -10.29
CA ALA A 221 23.41 -7.59 -10.34
C ALA A 221 23.38 -7.06 -11.79
N ARG A 222 23.90 -7.84 -12.75
CA ARG A 222 23.86 -7.49 -14.16
C ARG A 222 22.43 -7.39 -14.68
N GLU A 223 21.59 -8.40 -14.44
CA GLU A 223 20.18 -8.38 -14.87
C GLU A 223 19.41 -7.22 -14.23
N ILE A 224 19.71 -6.87 -12.97
CA ILE A 224 19.11 -5.69 -12.32
C ILE A 224 19.54 -4.40 -13.02
N ARG A 225 20.83 -4.24 -13.34
CA ARG A 225 21.33 -3.09 -14.10
C ARG A 225 20.72 -3.00 -15.49
N ASP A 226 20.67 -4.13 -16.20
CA ASP A 226 20.07 -4.25 -17.53
C ASP A 226 18.59 -3.85 -17.47
N ARG A 227 17.81 -4.37 -16.50
CA ARG A 227 16.42 -3.96 -16.26
C ARG A 227 16.27 -2.45 -16.05
N ILE A 228 17.14 -1.85 -15.23
CA ILE A 228 17.10 -0.40 -14.96
C ILE A 228 17.40 0.42 -16.22
N ALA A 229 18.29 -0.07 -17.08
CA ALA A 229 18.64 0.58 -18.34
C ALA A 229 17.55 0.38 -19.41
N SER A 230 16.89 -0.77 -19.44
CA SER A 230 15.93 -1.18 -20.47
C SER A 230 14.49 -0.69 -20.23
N ILE A 231 14.21 0.02 -19.13
CA ILE A 231 12.86 0.53 -18.85
C ILE A 231 12.40 1.61 -19.86
N PHE A 232 13.35 2.30 -20.49
CA PHE A 232 13.07 3.38 -21.43
C PHE A 232 12.78 2.86 -22.84
N GLY A 233 11.88 3.54 -23.55
CA GLY A 233 11.55 3.19 -24.92
C GLY A 233 10.06 2.90 -25.12
N LEU A 234 9.76 2.13 -26.17
CA LEU A 234 8.41 1.79 -26.59
C LEU A 234 8.00 0.43 -26.04
N TRP A 235 6.86 0.42 -25.39
CA TRP A 235 6.22 -0.74 -24.76
C TRP A 235 4.88 -0.95 -25.43
N GLU A 236 4.52 -2.19 -25.73
CA GLU A 236 3.27 -2.48 -26.40
C GLU A 236 2.53 -3.66 -25.76
N ASN A 237 1.20 -3.58 -25.80
CA ASN A 237 0.32 -4.70 -25.57
C ASN A 237 -0.81 -4.70 -26.63
N GLU A 238 -1.83 -5.51 -26.44
CA GLU A 238 -2.95 -5.62 -27.38
C GLU A 238 -3.75 -4.32 -27.54
N LYS A 239 -3.90 -3.54 -26.46
CA LYS A 239 -4.77 -2.34 -26.41
C LYS A 239 -4.00 -1.02 -26.54
N PHE A 240 -2.77 -0.97 -26.04
CA PHE A 240 -2.01 0.25 -25.81
C PHE A 240 -0.60 0.17 -26.38
N ARG A 241 -0.11 1.33 -26.83
CA ARG A 241 1.30 1.65 -26.97
C ARG A 241 1.67 2.62 -25.86
N MET A 242 2.72 2.29 -25.12
CA MET A 242 3.27 3.11 -24.06
C MET A 242 4.68 3.55 -24.43
N LYS A 243 5.05 4.80 -24.15
CA LYS A 243 6.42 5.30 -24.28
C LYS A 243 6.91 5.79 -22.93
N ILE A 244 8.03 5.25 -22.48
CA ILE A 244 8.70 5.68 -21.24
C ILE A 244 9.93 6.50 -21.60
N THR A 245 10.01 7.72 -21.05
CA THR A 245 11.14 8.64 -21.24
C THR A 245 11.64 9.18 -19.90
N GLY A 246 12.87 9.72 -19.87
CA GLY A 246 13.40 10.40 -18.68
C GLY A 246 12.61 11.67 -18.38
N GLY A 247 12.19 11.85 -17.12
CA GLY A 247 11.51 13.07 -16.69
C GLY A 247 12.48 14.24 -16.49
N SER A 248 12.01 15.49 -16.66
CA SER A 248 12.79 16.67 -16.30
C SER A 248 12.77 16.91 -14.78
N ALA A 249 13.88 17.42 -14.23
CA ALA A 249 13.98 17.84 -12.84
C ALA A 249 13.09 19.08 -12.60
N ASP A 250 11.83 18.85 -12.29
CA ASP A 250 11.00 19.83 -11.59
C ASP A 250 10.96 19.43 -10.11
N ASP A 251 11.49 20.29 -9.25
CA ASP A 251 11.57 20.09 -7.80
C ASP A 251 10.16 20.15 -7.17
N GLY A 252 9.35 19.13 -7.44
CA GLY A 252 8.07 18.97 -6.79
C GLY A 252 8.32 18.79 -5.30
N ARG A 253 7.94 19.79 -4.50
CA ARG A 253 8.11 19.86 -3.03
C ARG A 253 8.12 18.46 -2.40
N VAL A 254 9.26 18.09 -1.82
CA VAL A 254 9.37 16.88 -0.99
C VAL A 254 8.45 17.10 0.21
N ARG A 255 7.49 16.19 0.40
CA ARG A 255 6.57 16.24 1.54
C ARG A 255 7.24 15.68 2.78
N ARG A 256 6.86 16.19 3.94
CA ARG A 256 7.18 15.54 5.22
C ARG A 256 6.53 14.16 5.24
N SER A 257 7.24 13.18 5.77
CA SER A 257 6.68 11.84 5.93
C SER A 257 5.62 11.85 7.05
N PRO A 258 4.62 10.95 7.02
CA PRO A 258 3.63 10.83 8.10
C PRO A 258 4.27 10.69 9.49
N ALA A 259 5.36 9.91 9.58
CA ALA A 259 6.11 9.72 10.83
C ALA A 259 6.75 11.02 11.36
N MET A 260 7.24 11.89 10.48
CA MET A 260 7.75 13.20 10.88
C MET A 260 6.63 14.11 11.41
N ILE A 261 5.47 14.10 10.74
CA ILE A 261 4.30 14.90 11.17
C ILE A 261 3.78 14.38 12.52
N GLU A 262 3.76 13.06 12.73
CA GLU A 262 3.34 12.45 14.00
C GLU A 262 4.29 12.76 15.16
N ALA A 263 5.61 12.76 14.90
CA ALA A 263 6.60 13.19 15.89
C ALA A 263 6.40 14.67 16.26
N ASP A 264 6.18 15.54 15.28
CA ASP A 264 5.89 16.97 15.50
C ASP A 264 4.59 17.14 16.32
N MET A 265 3.54 16.39 16.00
CA MET A 265 2.27 16.42 16.74
C MET A 265 2.42 15.95 18.19
N THR A 266 3.24 14.92 18.42
CA THR A 266 3.52 14.41 19.78
C THR A 266 4.22 15.48 20.61
N ARG A 267 5.26 16.12 20.05
CA ARG A 267 5.97 17.24 20.69
C ARG A 267 5.03 18.39 21.04
N VAL A 268 4.15 18.79 20.13
CA VAL A 268 3.18 19.88 20.36
C VAL A 268 2.16 19.52 21.46
N ARG A 269 1.71 18.26 21.52
CA ARG A 269 0.80 17.77 22.56
C ARG A 269 1.47 17.76 23.94
N GLU A 270 2.73 17.36 24.03
CA GLU A 270 3.51 17.42 25.27
C GLU A 270 3.66 18.86 25.77
N GLU A 271 4.00 19.80 24.88
CA GLU A 271 4.11 21.23 25.25
C GLU A 271 2.77 21.83 25.72
N LEU A 272 1.65 21.39 25.12
CA LEU A 272 0.30 21.77 25.57
C LEU A 272 -0.03 21.23 26.98
N ASP A 273 0.39 20.02 27.30
CA ASP A 273 0.16 19.40 28.62
C ASP A 273 1.02 20.07 29.70
N GLU A 274 2.28 20.40 29.39
CA GLU A 274 3.16 21.19 30.26
C GLU A 274 2.57 22.58 30.56
N LEU A 275 2.07 23.29 29.55
CA LEU A 275 1.41 24.59 29.73
C LEU A 275 0.08 24.48 30.49
N GLY A 276 -0.63 23.36 30.33
CA GLY A 276 -1.88 23.07 31.04
C GLY A 276 -1.68 22.76 32.52
N SER A 277 -0.57 22.11 32.86
CA SER A 277 -0.20 21.72 34.23
C SER A 277 0.57 22.82 34.99
N ALA A 278 1.16 23.79 34.30
CA ALA A 278 1.82 24.97 34.89
C ALA A 278 0.82 26.02 35.40
N LYS A 279 0.00 25.62 36.38
CA LYS A 279 -0.98 26.47 37.08
C LYS A 279 -0.72 26.53 38.58
N GLU A 280 -0.98 27.69 39.15
CA GLU A 280 -1.01 27.91 40.60
C GLU A 280 -2.45 28.12 41.08
N PHE A 281 -2.80 27.46 42.18
CA PHE A 281 -4.02 27.66 42.93
C PHE A 281 -3.81 28.76 43.95
N VAL A 282 -4.63 29.81 43.89
CA VAL A 282 -4.49 31.01 44.72
C VAL A 282 -5.52 31.01 45.83
N TRP A 283 -5.03 31.18 47.06
CA TRP A 283 -5.82 31.31 48.28
C TRP A 283 -5.57 32.66 48.91
N GLU A 284 -6.60 33.28 49.45
CA GLU A 284 -6.50 34.59 50.12
C GLU A 284 -7.15 34.55 51.50
N HIS A 285 -6.47 35.13 52.48
CA HIS A 285 -7.00 35.28 53.82
C HIS A 285 -7.94 36.51 53.86
N PRO A 286 -9.23 36.36 54.23
CA PRO A 286 -10.24 37.41 54.07
C PRO A 286 -9.97 38.66 54.92
N GLU A 287 -9.35 38.50 56.09
CA GLU A 287 -9.09 39.63 57.01
C GLU A 287 -7.72 40.31 56.85
N THR A 288 -6.69 39.58 56.40
CA THR A 288 -5.30 40.08 56.33
C THR A 288 -4.82 40.38 54.91
N ALA A 289 -5.58 39.97 53.90
CA ALA A 289 -5.20 40.02 52.47
C ALA A 289 -3.89 39.26 52.16
N GLU A 290 -3.48 38.32 53.02
CA GLU A 290 -2.34 37.44 52.75
C GLU A 290 -2.70 36.45 51.62
N ILE A 291 -1.75 36.15 50.72
CA ILE A 291 -1.97 35.30 49.55
C ILE A 291 -1.03 34.09 49.61
N ILE A 292 -1.60 32.89 49.53
CA ILE A 292 -0.86 31.62 49.37
C ILE A 292 -1.06 31.09 47.95
N ARG A 293 0.02 30.61 47.34
CA ARG A 293 0.01 29.99 46.00
C ARG A 293 0.53 28.56 46.08
N GLN A 294 -0.13 27.63 45.40
CA GLN A 294 0.24 26.22 45.38
C GLN A 294 0.20 25.69 43.94
N GLU A 295 1.20 24.92 43.53
CA GLU A 295 1.23 24.26 42.21
C GLU A 295 0.28 23.05 42.13
N ARG A 296 -0.09 22.46 43.27
CA ARG A 296 -1.04 21.35 43.37
C ARG A 296 -2.26 21.76 44.17
N PHE A 297 -3.45 21.38 43.72
CA PHE A 297 -4.68 21.71 44.43
C PHE A 297 -4.71 21.00 45.79
N ARG A 298 -4.60 21.77 46.87
CA ARG A 298 -4.80 21.32 48.23
C ARG A 298 -5.69 22.31 48.94
N ARG A 299 -6.85 21.85 49.39
CA ARG A 299 -7.76 22.69 50.17
C ARG A 299 -7.05 23.15 51.44
N LEU A 300 -7.02 24.46 51.67
CA LEU A 300 -6.56 25.04 52.92
C LEU A 300 -7.73 25.08 53.92
N ASP A 301 -7.43 24.87 55.20
CA ASP A 301 -8.41 24.99 56.27
C ASP A 301 -8.82 26.46 56.47
N GLU A 302 -9.94 26.69 57.15
CA GLU A 302 -10.37 28.05 57.52
C GLU A 302 -9.21 28.80 58.24
N PRO A 303 -9.00 30.10 57.96
CA PRO A 303 -9.91 31.04 57.30
C PRO A 303 -9.66 31.28 55.79
N TRP A 304 -8.88 30.44 55.10
CA TRP A 304 -8.44 30.69 53.72
C TRP A 304 -9.56 30.49 52.68
N GLU A 305 -9.75 31.49 51.79
CA GLU A 305 -10.71 31.41 50.68
C GLU A 305 -10.02 31.12 49.34
N TYR A 306 -10.57 30.20 48.54
CA TYR A 306 -10.08 29.91 47.20
C TYR A 306 -10.48 31.01 46.22
N LYS A 307 -9.49 31.65 45.56
CA LYS A 307 -9.70 32.76 44.62
C LYS A 307 -9.61 32.36 43.15
N GLY A 308 -9.07 31.17 42.85
CA GLY A 308 -9.04 30.62 41.49
C GLY A 308 -7.67 30.09 41.06
N GLU A 309 -7.56 29.81 39.76
CA GLU A 309 -6.34 29.33 39.11
C GLU A 309 -5.62 30.49 38.41
N ARG A 310 -4.29 30.53 38.49
CA ARG A 310 -3.45 31.48 37.76
C ARG A 310 -2.40 30.72 36.97
N GLN A 311 -2.20 31.10 35.71
CA GLN A 311 -1.15 30.51 34.89
C GLN A 311 0.23 31.02 35.32
N ILE A 312 1.20 30.11 35.48
CA ILE A 312 2.55 30.42 35.94
C ILE A 312 3.38 30.99 34.77
N VAL A 313 3.11 30.52 33.55
CA VAL A 313 3.86 30.88 32.35
C VAL A 313 3.35 32.23 31.79
N PRO A 314 4.22 33.25 31.65
CA PRO A 314 3.89 34.49 30.97
C PRO A 314 3.40 34.21 29.54
N ASP A 315 2.30 34.83 29.13
CA ASP A 315 1.65 34.60 27.82
C ASP A 315 1.26 33.14 27.54
N GLY A 316 1.12 32.31 28.57
CA GLY A 316 0.80 30.88 28.45
C GLY A 316 -0.48 30.61 27.68
N ASP A 317 -1.53 31.41 27.85
CA ASP A 317 -2.77 31.32 27.08
C ASP A 317 -2.56 31.62 25.59
N ALA A 318 -1.76 32.65 25.25
CA ALA A 318 -1.44 32.98 23.86
C ALA A 318 -0.58 31.88 23.21
N ARG A 319 0.38 31.32 23.95
CA ARG A 319 1.19 30.18 23.50
C ARG A 319 0.34 28.93 23.30
N LYS A 320 -0.58 28.64 24.21
CA LYS A 320 -1.53 27.52 24.10
C LYS A 320 -2.38 27.65 22.84
N VAL A 321 -2.95 28.82 22.58
CA VAL A 321 -3.73 29.07 21.35
C VAL A 321 -2.86 28.93 20.09
N ALA A 322 -1.59 29.31 20.13
CA ALA A 322 -0.67 29.13 19.00
C ALA A 322 -0.36 27.64 18.75
N LEU A 323 -0.10 26.87 19.80
CA LEU A 323 0.16 25.42 19.72
C LEU A 323 -1.07 24.64 19.29
N GLU A 324 -2.27 25.00 19.74
CA GLU A 324 -3.53 24.39 19.27
C GLU A 324 -3.73 24.62 17.76
N ARG A 325 -3.35 25.81 17.24
CA ARG A 325 -3.35 26.07 15.78
C ARG A 325 -2.29 25.28 15.04
N GLU A 326 -1.09 25.17 15.60
CA GLU A 326 0.00 24.35 15.06
C GLU A 326 -0.43 22.88 14.97
N LEU A 327 -1.02 22.33 16.04
CA LEU A 327 -1.53 20.96 16.08
C LEU A 327 -2.60 20.74 15.01
N LYS A 328 -3.56 21.67 14.89
CA LYS A 328 -4.59 21.60 13.85
C LYS A 328 -4.01 21.65 12.43
N THR A 329 -2.96 22.44 12.21
CA THR A 329 -2.27 22.52 10.92
C THR A 329 -1.54 21.21 10.61
N LEU A 330 -0.88 20.60 11.60
CA LEU A 330 -0.24 19.30 11.46
C LEU A 330 -1.27 18.18 11.25
N GLU A 331 -2.43 18.22 11.90
CA GLU A 331 -3.54 17.29 11.68
C GLU A 331 -4.13 17.42 10.27
N ASP A 332 -4.33 18.65 9.79
CA ASP A 332 -4.80 18.91 8.42
C ASP A 332 -3.75 18.47 7.36
N GLU A 333 -2.46 18.59 7.67
CA GLU A 333 -1.34 18.11 6.83
C GLU A 333 -1.27 16.58 6.83
N MET A 334 -1.39 15.95 8.00
CA MET A 334 -1.40 14.49 8.18
C MET A 334 -2.57 13.83 7.45
N THR A 335 -3.75 14.42 7.57
CA THR A 335 -4.95 13.91 6.89
C THR A 335 -5.00 14.24 5.41
N GLY A 336 -4.12 15.14 4.93
CA GLY A 336 -4.11 15.59 3.55
C GLY A 336 -5.43 16.22 3.11
N LYS A 337 -6.23 16.76 4.05
CA LYS A 337 -7.62 17.18 3.80
C LYS A 337 -7.75 18.25 2.71
N ASN A 338 -6.74 19.11 2.59
CA ASN A 338 -6.69 20.19 1.61
C ASN A 338 -6.08 19.79 0.26
N LEU A 339 -5.73 18.52 0.10
CA LEU A 339 -5.09 18.02 -1.11
C LEU A 339 -6.13 17.51 -2.11
N PRO A 340 -5.81 17.56 -3.43
CA PRO A 340 -6.60 16.86 -4.42
C PRO A 340 -6.71 15.36 -4.09
N THR A 341 -7.83 14.76 -4.46
CA THR A 341 -8.09 13.33 -4.22
C THR A 341 -6.99 12.42 -4.77
N SER A 342 -6.36 12.78 -5.90
CA SER A 342 -5.20 12.07 -6.49
C SER A 342 -3.98 11.98 -5.58
N GLU A 343 -3.85 12.91 -4.63
CA GLU A 343 -2.72 12.97 -3.71
C GLU A 343 -3.07 12.47 -2.31
N ARG A 344 -4.35 12.59 -1.92
CA ARG A 344 -4.88 12.07 -0.66
C ARG A 344 -5.05 10.55 -0.72
N LEU A 345 -5.50 10.03 -1.85
CA LEU A 345 -5.57 8.60 -2.11
C LEU A 345 -4.31 8.18 -2.85
N ASP A 346 -3.59 7.20 -2.30
CA ASP A 346 -2.34 6.72 -2.87
C ASP A 346 -2.32 5.19 -2.98
N PRO A 347 -3.20 4.60 -3.81
CA PRO A 347 -3.36 3.15 -3.90
C PRO A 347 -2.11 2.44 -4.45
N VAL A 348 -1.21 3.17 -5.11
CA VAL A 348 0.02 2.64 -5.72
C VAL A 348 1.28 2.98 -4.92
N ALA A 349 1.13 3.57 -3.72
CA ALA A 349 2.23 4.02 -2.87
C ALA A 349 3.22 4.98 -3.58
N PHE A 350 2.71 5.84 -4.45
CA PHE A 350 3.44 6.85 -5.21
C PHE A 350 4.34 7.71 -4.31
N ASN A 351 3.82 8.21 -3.19
CA ASN A 351 4.58 9.08 -2.30
C ASN A 351 5.71 8.31 -1.60
N ALA A 352 5.50 7.03 -1.26
CA ALA A 352 6.53 6.19 -0.67
C ALA A 352 7.68 5.95 -1.66
N VAL A 353 7.37 5.64 -2.93
CA VAL A 353 8.38 5.50 -3.99
C VAL A 353 9.11 6.81 -4.24
N LYS A 354 8.39 7.93 -4.33
CA LYS A 354 9.00 9.26 -4.49
C LYS A 354 9.96 9.60 -3.33
N ALA A 355 9.58 9.25 -2.11
CA ALA A 355 10.35 9.56 -0.91
C ALA A 355 11.59 8.67 -0.70
N SER A 356 11.71 7.54 -1.41
CA SER A 356 12.86 6.62 -1.24
C SER A 356 14.20 7.23 -1.64
N GLY A 357 14.20 8.31 -2.42
CA GLY A 357 15.40 9.00 -2.91
C GLY A 357 16.18 8.26 -4.00
N GLN A 358 15.86 6.99 -4.23
CA GLN A 358 16.47 6.15 -5.28
C GLN A 358 15.63 6.12 -6.57
N ALA A 359 14.36 6.54 -6.50
CA ALA A 359 13.46 6.46 -7.64
C ALA A 359 13.77 7.51 -8.71
N ARG A 360 13.91 7.07 -9.95
CA ARG A 360 14.14 7.92 -11.12
C ARG A 360 12.81 8.48 -11.61
N ARG A 361 12.77 9.78 -11.87
CA ARG A 361 11.59 10.41 -12.46
C ARG A 361 11.43 10.00 -13.93
N LEU A 362 10.21 9.69 -14.32
CA LEU A 362 9.83 9.31 -15.67
C LEU A 362 8.74 10.23 -16.21
N THR A 363 8.62 10.24 -17.54
CA THR A 363 7.39 10.65 -18.24
C THR A 363 6.86 9.43 -19.00
N ILE A 364 5.56 9.16 -18.89
CA ILE A 364 4.92 8.01 -19.52
C ILE A 364 3.79 8.48 -20.42
N ASP A 365 3.92 8.22 -21.71
CA ASP A 365 2.88 8.49 -22.71
C ASP A 365 2.15 7.17 -23.01
N PHE A 366 0.83 7.17 -22.88
CA PHE A 366 -0.06 6.08 -23.30
C PHE A 366 -0.83 6.50 -24.54
N THR A 367 -0.91 5.64 -25.54
CA THR A 367 -1.74 5.81 -26.74
C THR A 367 -2.53 4.53 -26.97
N GLU A 368 -3.86 4.63 -27.07
CA GLU A 368 -4.71 3.51 -27.47
C GLU A 368 -4.47 3.19 -28.96
N LYS A 369 -4.21 1.92 -29.31
CA LYS A 369 -3.81 1.54 -30.68
C LYS A 369 -4.89 1.86 -31.72
N ASP A 370 -6.14 1.61 -31.38
CA ASP A 370 -7.32 1.80 -32.26
C ASP A 370 -8.22 2.95 -31.79
N GLY A 371 -7.72 3.78 -30.86
CA GLY A 371 -8.49 4.86 -30.24
C GLY A 371 -7.90 6.24 -30.52
N PRO A 372 -8.71 7.30 -30.45
CA PRO A 372 -8.22 8.67 -30.63
C PRO A 372 -7.44 9.20 -29.42
N CYS A 373 -7.30 8.40 -28.36
CA CYS A 373 -6.92 8.90 -27.05
C CYS A 373 -5.45 8.63 -26.73
N SER A 374 -4.79 9.70 -26.31
CA SER A 374 -3.45 9.65 -25.73
C SER A 374 -3.46 10.34 -24.37
N TYR A 375 -2.64 9.84 -23.45
CA TYR A 375 -2.56 10.37 -22.09
C TYR A 375 -1.12 10.42 -21.65
N VAL A 376 -0.76 11.46 -20.92
CA VAL A 376 0.61 11.67 -20.43
C VAL A 376 0.60 11.70 -18.91
N PHE A 377 1.44 10.87 -18.30
CA PHE A 377 1.80 10.95 -16.89
C PHE A 377 3.15 11.65 -16.76
N THR A 378 3.15 12.89 -16.28
CA THR A 378 4.37 13.68 -16.00
C THR A 378 4.87 13.54 -14.55
N ASP A 379 4.03 12.97 -13.69
CA ASP A 379 4.34 12.61 -12.31
C ASP A 379 4.43 11.07 -12.26
N ALA A 380 5.59 10.55 -12.66
CA ALA A 380 5.91 9.13 -12.62
C ALA A 380 7.32 8.89 -12.07
N TYR A 381 7.50 7.77 -11.37
CA TYR A 381 8.75 7.37 -10.75
C TYR A 381 9.01 5.88 -10.97
N PHE A 382 10.28 5.54 -11.11
CA PHE A 382 10.76 4.17 -11.21
C PHE A 382 11.86 3.90 -10.19
N ASP A 383 11.60 3.00 -9.24
CA ASP A 383 12.53 2.60 -8.19
C ASP A 383 13.48 1.45 -8.61
N GLY A 384 13.54 1.13 -9.92
CA GLY A 384 14.29 -0.02 -10.43
C GLY A 384 13.48 -1.32 -10.46
N ARG A 385 12.30 -1.35 -9.84
CA ARG A 385 11.38 -2.50 -9.84
C ARG A 385 9.95 -2.13 -10.21
N ARG A 386 9.47 -0.97 -9.79
CA ARG A 386 8.10 -0.52 -9.96
C ARG A 386 8.09 0.84 -10.63
N VAL A 387 7.28 0.96 -11.66
CA VAL A 387 6.86 2.22 -12.24
C VAL A 387 5.55 2.62 -11.57
N VAL A 388 5.56 3.71 -10.83
CA VAL A 388 4.37 4.31 -10.25
C VAL A 388 4.11 5.64 -10.91
N ALA A 389 2.85 5.92 -11.25
CA ALA A 389 2.47 7.22 -11.77
C ALA A 389 1.13 7.67 -11.20
N ARG A 390 0.93 8.98 -11.17
CA ARG A 390 -0.35 9.60 -10.85
C ARG A 390 -0.69 10.69 -11.86
N GLY A 391 -1.97 10.87 -12.10
CA GLY A 391 -2.48 11.92 -12.97
C GLY A 391 -3.96 12.17 -12.71
N THR A 392 -4.55 13.02 -13.54
CA THR A 392 -5.98 13.26 -13.56
C THR A 392 -6.51 13.16 -14.99
N HIS A 393 -7.76 12.74 -15.12
CA HIS A 393 -8.46 12.72 -16.39
C HIS A 393 -8.78 14.16 -16.82
N LYS A 394 -8.25 14.55 -17.98
CA LYS A 394 -8.43 15.90 -18.55
C LYS A 394 -9.45 15.93 -19.69
N GLU A 395 -9.73 14.78 -20.30
CA GLU A 395 -10.59 14.67 -21.49
C GLU A 395 -11.56 13.50 -21.34
N PRO A 396 -12.81 13.59 -21.86
CA PRO A 396 -13.82 12.53 -21.71
C PRO A 396 -13.38 11.20 -22.33
N CYS A 397 -12.60 11.26 -23.41
CA CYS A 397 -12.08 10.10 -24.10
C CYS A 397 -11.05 9.31 -23.25
N SER A 398 -10.57 9.91 -22.16
CA SER A 398 -9.73 9.25 -21.15
C SER A 398 -10.50 8.40 -20.13
N MET A 399 -11.82 8.48 -20.15
CA MET A 399 -12.70 7.78 -19.21
C MET A 399 -13.37 6.58 -19.89
N ASN A 400 -14.07 5.76 -19.10
CA ASN A 400 -14.81 4.61 -19.62
C ASN A 400 -15.76 5.05 -20.75
N LYS A 401 -15.62 4.44 -21.94
CA LYS A 401 -16.41 4.77 -23.15
C LYS A 401 -17.92 4.55 -22.96
N SER A 402 -18.30 3.73 -21.99
CA SER A 402 -19.70 3.49 -21.61
C SER A 402 -20.30 4.62 -20.77
N LEU A 403 -19.50 5.56 -20.25
CA LEU A 403 -20.01 6.72 -19.52
C LEU A 403 -20.65 7.73 -20.48
N PRO A 404 -21.88 8.21 -20.18
CA PRO A 404 -22.49 9.27 -20.96
C PRO A 404 -21.61 10.54 -20.96
N PRO A 405 -21.47 11.24 -22.11
CA PRO A 405 -20.63 12.44 -22.19
C PRO A 405 -20.94 13.52 -21.14
N ALA A 406 -22.22 13.66 -20.76
CA ALA A 406 -22.64 14.60 -19.72
C ALA A 406 -21.97 14.30 -18.37
N ILE A 407 -21.95 13.02 -17.96
CA ILE A 407 -21.33 12.55 -16.73
C ILE A 407 -19.80 12.72 -16.79
N SER A 408 -19.18 12.33 -17.90
CA SER A 408 -17.73 12.47 -18.07
C SER A 408 -17.29 13.93 -17.99
N ASN A 409 -18.04 14.83 -18.64
CA ASN A 409 -17.78 16.28 -18.59
C ASN A 409 -17.99 16.84 -17.18
N GLU A 410 -19.05 16.44 -16.48
CA GLU A 410 -19.31 16.84 -15.09
C GLU A 410 -18.15 16.40 -14.18
N LEU A 411 -17.72 15.14 -14.27
CA LEU A 411 -16.64 14.59 -13.46
C LEU A 411 -15.33 15.35 -13.67
N ILE A 412 -14.94 15.56 -14.93
CA ILE A 412 -13.72 16.31 -15.30
C ILE A 412 -13.77 17.74 -14.75
N ALA A 413 -14.90 18.43 -14.93
CA ALA A 413 -15.06 19.82 -14.52
C ALA A 413 -15.13 20.00 -13.00
N SER A 414 -15.69 19.04 -12.26
CA SER A 414 -15.96 19.18 -10.83
C SER A 414 -14.76 18.80 -9.95
N TRP A 415 -14.19 17.61 -10.13
CA TRP A 415 -13.15 17.10 -9.23
C TRP A 415 -11.93 16.52 -9.92
N SER A 416 -11.87 16.58 -11.27
CA SER A 416 -10.73 16.13 -12.07
C SER A 416 -10.28 14.70 -11.68
N PRO A 417 -11.03 13.66 -12.12
CA PRO A 417 -10.91 12.33 -11.56
C PRO A 417 -9.47 11.82 -11.58
N PRO A 418 -8.96 11.31 -10.46
CA PRO A 418 -7.60 10.83 -10.36
C PRO A 418 -7.45 9.50 -11.08
N ARG A 419 -6.23 9.26 -11.55
CA ARG A 419 -5.78 7.99 -12.12
C ARG A 419 -4.38 7.69 -11.60
N TRP A 420 -4.11 6.43 -11.37
CA TRP A 420 -2.79 5.96 -11.01
C TRP A 420 -2.36 4.84 -11.94
N LEU A 421 -1.05 4.61 -12.00
CA LEU A 421 -0.44 3.50 -12.71
C LEU A 421 0.50 2.81 -11.75
N LEU A 422 0.41 1.49 -11.71
CA LEU A 422 1.41 0.64 -11.09
C LEU A 422 1.82 -0.40 -12.14
N LEU A 423 3.09 -0.39 -12.54
CA LEU A 423 3.69 -1.46 -13.33
C LEU A 423 4.90 -2.00 -12.59
N ARG A 424 5.10 -3.31 -12.64
CA ARG A 424 6.24 -4.02 -12.08
C ARG A 424 7.12 -4.48 -13.22
N ALA A 425 8.39 -4.13 -13.16
CA ALA A 425 9.41 -4.56 -14.09
C ALA A 425 9.92 -5.95 -13.66
N SER A 426 9.55 -6.95 -14.44
CA SER A 426 9.95 -8.34 -14.22
C SER A 426 10.49 -8.93 -15.52
N TYR A 427 11.30 -9.97 -15.43
CA TYR A 427 11.60 -10.76 -16.62
C TYR A 427 10.56 -11.85 -16.76
N ASP A 428 10.17 -12.17 -17.98
CA ASP A 428 9.22 -13.22 -18.33
C ASP A 428 9.88 -14.60 -18.48
N ALA A 429 9.09 -15.63 -18.77
CA ALA A 429 9.59 -17.01 -18.87
C ALA A 429 10.74 -17.17 -19.89
N ASP A 430 10.78 -16.31 -20.91
CA ASP A 430 11.79 -16.29 -21.97
C ASP A 430 13.00 -15.39 -21.62
N GLY A 431 12.96 -14.73 -20.46
CA GLY A 431 14.02 -13.85 -19.99
C GLY A 431 13.98 -12.45 -20.62
N ALA A 432 12.88 -12.08 -21.27
CA ALA A 432 12.67 -10.72 -21.76
C ALA A 432 12.02 -9.84 -20.68
N LEU A 433 12.37 -8.56 -20.67
CA LEU A 433 11.79 -7.61 -19.71
C LEU A 433 10.32 -7.36 -20.06
N ALA A 434 9.46 -7.44 -19.05
CA ALA A 434 8.03 -7.21 -19.12
C ALA A 434 7.62 -6.20 -18.05
N LEU A 435 6.57 -5.42 -18.36
CA LEU A 435 5.93 -4.51 -17.41
C LEU A 435 4.51 -4.94 -17.15
N ASP A 436 4.28 -5.47 -15.95
CA ASP A 436 3.00 -6.05 -15.54
C ASP A 436 2.38 -5.25 -14.40
N GLY A 437 1.08 -4.99 -14.45
CA GLY A 437 0.39 -4.30 -13.38
C GLY A 437 -0.97 -3.81 -13.82
N ALA A 438 -1.36 -2.59 -13.45
CA ALA A 438 -2.66 -2.05 -13.79
C ALA A 438 -2.70 -0.52 -13.77
N LEU A 439 -3.65 0.02 -14.53
CA LEU A 439 -4.16 1.37 -14.27
C LEU A 439 -5.14 1.30 -13.10
N TRP A 440 -5.19 2.36 -12.31
CA TRP A 440 -6.12 2.50 -11.21
C TRP A 440 -6.96 3.74 -11.43
N GLY A 441 -8.24 3.61 -11.12
CA GLY A 441 -9.21 4.68 -11.25
C GLY A 441 -10.29 4.59 -10.19
N MET A 442 -11.15 5.60 -10.18
CA MET A 442 -12.29 5.65 -9.26
C MET A 442 -13.54 5.19 -10.00
N TYR A 443 -14.36 4.37 -9.36
CA TYR A 443 -15.70 4.07 -9.86
C TYR A 443 -16.69 5.15 -9.42
N VAL A 444 -17.69 5.39 -10.26
CA VAL A 444 -18.76 6.36 -9.99
C VAL A 444 -20.11 5.72 -10.28
N ALA A 445 -21.05 5.89 -9.36
CA ALA A 445 -22.46 5.63 -9.63
C ALA A 445 -23.11 6.94 -10.07
N TYR A 446 -23.89 6.90 -11.14
CA TYR A 446 -24.62 8.05 -11.66
C TYR A 446 -26.08 7.70 -11.91
N ASP A 447 -26.96 8.70 -11.77
CA ASP A 447 -28.37 8.59 -12.15
C ASP A 447 -28.49 8.70 -13.67
N PRO A 448 -28.96 7.68 -14.39
CA PRO A 448 -29.10 7.72 -15.84
C PRO A 448 -30.24 8.62 -16.33
N THR A 449 -31.16 9.04 -15.46
CA THR A 449 -32.28 9.91 -15.76
C THR A 449 -31.91 11.38 -15.49
N ALA A 450 -31.35 11.66 -14.31
CA ALA A 450 -30.88 12.99 -13.96
C ALA A 450 -29.53 13.35 -14.63
N MET A 451 -28.80 12.34 -15.12
CA MET A 451 -27.45 12.48 -15.67
C MET A 451 -26.53 13.24 -14.70
N SER A 452 -26.50 12.78 -13.44
CA SER A 452 -25.66 13.35 -12.39
C SER A 452 -24.98 12.27 -11.54
N VAL A 453 -23.82 12.61 -10.96
CA VAL A 453 -23.04 11.68 -10.12
C VAL A 453 -23.65 11.56 -8.73
N ASN A 454 -24.02 10.34 -8.35
CA ASN A 454 -24.62 10.06 -7.04
C ASN A 454 -23.56 9.71 -5.99
N ARG A 455 -22.53 8.96 -6.40
CA ARG A 455 -21.52 8.43 -5.48
C ARG A 455 -20.19 8.19 -6.18
N ILE A 456 -19.11 8.43 -5.45
CA ILE A 456 -17.74 8.10 -5.81
C ILE A 456 -17.27 7.00 -4.86
N PHE A 457 -16.65 5.95 -5.40
CA PHE A 457 -16.09 4.82 -4.64
C PHE A 457 -14.58 4.97 -4.53
N ASP A 458 -13.97 4.16 -3.66
CA ASP A 458 -12.51 4.12 -3.47
C ASP A 458 -11.76 3.73 -4.76
N PRO A 459 -10.43 3.92 -4.84
CA PRO A 459 -9.66 3.55 -6.01
C PRO A 459 -9.61 2.04 -6.20
N HIS A 460 -9.71 1.61 -7.44
CA HIS A 460 -9.57 0.20 -7.83
C HIS A 460 -8.71 0.08 -9.08
N ALA A 461 -7.99 -1.04 -9.24
CA ALA A 461 -7.33 -1.36 -10.49
C ALA A 461 -8.39 -1.64 -11.55
N SER A 462 -8.16 -1.14 -12.75
CA SER A 462 -8.80 -1.62 -13.97
C SER A 462 -8.15 -2.93 -14.43
N ASP A 463 -8.49 -3.36 -15.64
CA ASP A 463 -7.86 -4.49 -16.34
C ASP A 463 -6.34 -4.57 -16.11
N ALA A 464 -5.86 -5.80 -15.87
CA ALA A 464 -4.44 -6.10 -15.83
C ALA A 464 -3.77 -5.67 -17.15
N LEU A 465 -2.63 -5.00 -17.01
CA LEU A 465 -1.77 -4.56 -18.08
C LEU A 465 -0.52 -5.42 -18.07
N SER A 466 -0.20 -6.00 -19.22
CA SER A 466 1.06 -6.70 -19.47
C SER A 466 1.66 -6.11 -20.74
N PHE A 467 2.77 -5.39 -20.61
CA PHE A 467 3.51 -4.83 -21.74
C PHE A 467 4.77 -5.63 -22.04
N ARG A 468 5.04 -5.81 -23.32
CA ARG A 468 6.30 -6.31 -23.84
C ARG A 468 7.07 -5.16 -24.47
N ASP A 469 8.40 -5.31 -24.56
CA ASP A 469 9.21 -4.42 -25.39
C ASP A 469 8.66 -4.46 -26.83
N GLY A 470 8.22 -3.30 -27.31
CA GLY A 470 7.60 -3.16 -28.63
C GLY A 470 8.61 -3.17 -29.77
N GLY A 471 9.93 -3.18 -29.47
CA GLY A 471 10.99 -3.14 -30.46
C GLY A 471 10.95 -1.86 -31.28
N GLY A 472 11.66 -0.82 -30.83
CA GLY A 472 11.74 0.42 -31.60
C GLY A 472 12.51 1.54 -30.92
N GLY A 473 13.81 1.61 -31.20
CA GLY A 473 14.65 2.79 -30.99
C GLY A 473 15.44 2.77 -29.69
N GLU A 474 16.75 2.51 -29.84
CA GLU A 474 17.77 2.80 -28.84
C GLU A 474 17.67 4.28 -28.45
N LEU A 475 17.15 4.56 -27.26
CA LEU A 475 17.23 5.88 -26.64
C LEU A 475 18.12 5.75 -25.42
N VAL A 476 19.41 5.98 -25.64
CA VAL A 476 20.42 6.12 -24.59
C VAL A 476 19.92 7.18 -23.61
N ALA A 477 19.78 6.79 -22.34
CA ALA A 477 19.46 7.73 -21.27
C ALA A 477 20.48 8.87 -21.29
N LEU A 478 20.03 10.12 -21.43
CA LEU A 478 20.85 11.29 -21.15
C LEU A 478 21.30 11.18 -19.68
N GLY A 479 22.56 10.75 -19.48
CA GLY A 479 23.15 10.50 -18.16
C GLY A 479 23.64 9.08 -17.89
N ALA A 480 23.60 8.14 -18.85
CA ALA A 480 24.45 6.95 -18.73
C ALA A 480 25.91 7.41 -18.65
N ALA A 481 26.62 7.00 -17.59
CA ALA A 481 28.04 7.30 -17.45
C ALA A 481 28.77 6.89 -18.74
N GLU A 482 29.61 7.77 -19.28
CA GLU A 482 30.42 7.53 -20.49
C GLU A 482 31.28 6.25 -20.40
N THR A 483 31.36 5.61 -19.23
CA THR A 483 32.08 4.36 -18.97
C THR A 483 31.27 3.08 -19.23
N ALA A 484 30.03 3.15 -19.73
CA ALA A 484 29.19 1.97 -20.01
C ALA A 484 29.26 1.46 -21.46
N TRP A 485 30.33 1.78 -22.20
CA TRP A 485 30.64 1.20 -23.52
C TRP A 485 32.06 0.59 -23.45
N PRO A 486 32.34 -0.51 -24.17
CA PRO A 486 33.59 -1.27 -24.06
C PRO A 486 34.85 -0.46 -24.39
#